data_AF-U2RBI7-F1
#
_entry.id   AF-U2RBI7-F1
#
_cell.length_a   1.000
_cell.length_b   1.000
_cell.length_c   1.000
_cell.angle_alpha   90.00
_cell.angle_beta   90.00
_cell.angle_gamma   90.00
#
_symmetry.space_group_name_H-M   'P 1'
#
loop_
_entity.id
_entity.type
_entity.pdbx_description
1 polymer ?
#
loop_
_entity_poly.entity_id
_entity_poly.type
_entity_poly.pdbx_seq_one_letter_code
_entity_poly.pdbx_strand_id
1 'polypeptide(L)' 'MSANVDLEKVAALIGESIDFVRVNLQEGTLLIDGEPIGYAVKKKETQKNFFYIVDPIRFVKYIKELRKSLVELEEMEIK' A
#
# COMPACT_ATOMS: atom_id res chain seq x y z
N MET A 1 6.02 -15.86 13.91
CA MET A 1 5.30 -15.52 12.66
C MET A 1 5.82 -14.18 12.18
N SER A 2 6.44 -14.08 11.00
CA SER A 2 6.71 -12.77 10.39
C SER A 2 5.42 -12.29 9.73
N ALA A 3 4.79 -11.27 10.29
CA ALA A 3 3.57 -10.65 9.75
C ALA A 3 3.87 -9.77 8.52
N ASN A 4 4.67 -10.29 7.58
CA ASN A 4 4.99 -9.58 6.35
C ASN A 4 3.95 -9.98 5.31
N VAL A 5 3.05 -9.05 4.98
CA VAL A 5 2.10 -9.20 3.87
C VAL A 5 2.92 -9.24 2.57
N ASP A 6 2.57 -10.18 1.69
CA ASP A 6 3.20 -10.33 0.37
C ASP A 6 2.90 -9.12 -0.52
N LEU A 7 3.94 -8.46 -1.03
CA LEU A 7 3.80 -7.27 -1.87
C LEU A 7 3.05 -7.54 -3.17
N GLU A 8 3.12 -8.76 -3.71
CA GLU A 8 2.34 -9.14 -4.89
C GLU A 8 0.84 -9.04 -4.62
N LYS A 9 0.43 -9.50 -3.44
CA LYS A 9 -0.98 -9.42 -3.00
C LYS A 9 -1.39 -7.99 -2.69
N VAL A 10 -0.50 -7.20 -2.10
CA VAL A 10 -0.76 -5.77 -1.84
C VAL A 10 -0.99 -5.02 -3.15
N ALA A 11 -0.10 -5.21 -4.12
CA ALA A 11 -0.18 -4.60 -5.44
C ALA A 11 -1.49 -5.00 -6.17
N ALA A 12 -1.80 -6.30 -6.17
CA ALA A 12 -3.05 -6.81 -6.77
C ALA A 12 -4.32 -6.23 -6.12
N LEU A 13 -4.32 -6.04 -4.80
CA LEU A 13 -5.48 -5.47 -4.09
C LEU A 13 -5.63 -3.96 -4.31
N ILE A 14 -4.52 -3.24 -4.49
CA ILE A 14 -4.53 -1.82 -4.85
C ILE A 14 -4.90 -1.64 -6.33
N GLY A 15 -4.66 -2.65 -7.18
CA GLY A 15 -4.86 -2.57 -8.62
C GLY A 15 -3.66 -1.97 -9.36
N GLU A 16 -2.46 -2.06 -8.76
CA GLU A 16 -1.24 -1.41 -9.24
C GLU A 16 -0.08 -2.39 -9.37
N SER A 17 1.03 -1.94 -9.93
CA SER A 17 2.26 -2.73 -10.04
C SER A 17 3.00 -2.89 -8.71
N ILE A 18 3.82 -3.94 -8.58
CA ILE A 18 4.68 -4.14 -7.40
C ILE A 18 5.66 -2.97 -7.24
N ASP A 19 6.19 -2.44 -8.34
CA ASP A 19 7.13 -1.33 -8.31
C ASP A 19 6.47 -0.04 -7.83
N PHE A 20 5.22 0.21 -8.22
CA PHE A 20 4.42 1.30 -7.66
C PHE A 20 4.32 1.18 -6.14
N VAL A 21 3.96 0.00 -5.62
CA VAL A 21 3.86 -0.21 -4.16
C VAL A 21 5.21 -0.02 -3.48
N ARG A 22 6.30 -0.54 -4.06
CA ARG A 22 7.64 -0.41 -3.49
C ARG A 22 8.10 1.03 -3.36
N VAL A 23 7.98 1.82 -4.43
CA VAL A 23 8.36 3.23 -4.43
C VAL A 23 7.56 3.98 -3.37
N ASN A 24 6.24 3.81 -3.35
CA ASN A 24 5.40 4.53 -2.40
C ASN A 24 5.62 4.10 -0.94
N LEU A 25 6.00 2.85 -0.68
CA LEU A 25 6.40 2.40 0.67
C LEU A 25 7.79 2.93 1.09
N GLN A 26 8.68 3.23 0.13
CA GLN A 26 9.95 3.88 0.41
C GLN A 26 9.77 5.38 0.70
N GLU A 27 8.95 6.04 -0.10
CA GLU A 27 8.67 7.48 0.03
C GLU A 27 7.64 7.79 1.12
N GLY A 28 6.89 6.78 1.60
CA GLY A 28 5.85 6.95 2.62
C GLY A 28 4.59 7.66 2.11
N THR A 29 4.27 7.52 0.82
CA THR A 29 3.21 8.27 0.13
C THR A 29 1.90 7.50 -0.04
N LEU A 30 1.87 6.20 0.24
CA LEU A 30 0.62 5.45 0.37
C LEU A 30 0.01 5.72 1.75
N LEU A 31 -0.95 6.64 1.80
CA LEU A 31 -1.49 7.21 3.03
C LEU A 31 -2.95 6.81 3.26
N ILE A 32 -3.31 6.67 4.52
CA ILE A 32 -4.69 6.59 5.03
C ILE A 32 -4.79 7.44 6.29
N ASP A 33 -5.81 8.29 6.41
CA ASP A 33 -5.94 9.23 7.53
C ASP A 33 -4.69 10.13 7.74
N GLY A 34 -3.90 10.37 6.68
CA GLY A 34 -2.62 11.10 6.75
C GLY A 34 -1.43 10.28 7.25
N GLU A 35 -1.60 8.99 7.54
CA GLU A 35 -0.55 8.07 8.00
C GLU A 35 -0.15 7.05 6.92
N PRO A 36 1.13 6.68 6.80
CA PRO A 36 1.56 5.64 5.87
C PRO A 36 0.95 4.27 6.20
N ILE A 37 0.46 3.58 5.18
CA ILE A 37 -0.03 2.19 5.29
C ILE A 37 1.11 1.18 5.48
N GLY A 38 2.35 1.61 5.33
CA GLY A 38 3.54 0.79 5.46
C GLY A 38 4.81 1.60 5.19
N TYR A 39 5.95 0.93 5.29
CA TYR A 39 7.26 1.55 5.15
C TYR A 39 8.32 0.56 4.69
N ALA A 40 9.39 1.07 4.08
CA ALA A 40 10.58 0.32 3.72
C ALA A 40 11.70 0.52 4.76
N VAL A 41 12.33 -0.58 5.19
CA VAL A 41 13.41 -0.59 6.18
C VAL A 41 14.66 -1.21 5.58
N LYS A 42 15.80 -0.54 5.75
CA LYS A 42 17.12 -1.18 5.61
C LYS A 42 17.56 -1.67 6.98
N LYS A 43 17.84 -2.98 7.14
CA LYS A 43 18.36 -3.50 8.42
C LYS A 43 19.81 -3.07 8.67
N LYS A 44 20.57 -2.77 7.61
CA LYS A 44 21.93 -2.23 7.66
C LYS A 44 22.10 -1.26 6.49
N GLU A 45 22.85 -0.17 6.66
CA GLU A 45 23.14 0.77 5.56
C GLU A 45 23.82 0.09 4.37
N THR A 46 24.61 -0.94 4.61
CA THR A 46 25.33 -1.71 3.57
C THR A 46 24.45 -2.69 2.79
N GLN A 47 23.18 -2.88 3.19
CA GLN A 47 22.27 -3.74 2.43
C GLN A 47 21.71 -3.01 1.20
N LYS A 48 21.83 -3.67 0.04
CA LYS A 48 21.23 -3.21 -1.21
C LYS A 48 19.70 -3.30 -1.20
N ASN A 49 19.14 -4.26 -0.47
CA ASN A 49 17.72 -4.57 -0.53
C ASN A 49 16.96 -3.99 0.68
N PHE A 50 15.78 -3.45 0.41
CA PHE A 50 14.83 -3.03 1.44
C PHE A 50 13.97 -4.21 1.92
N PHE A 51 13.59 -4.17 3.19
CA PHE A 51 12.49 -4.95 3.75
C PHE A 51 11.25 -4.08 3.77
N TYR A 52 10.13 -4.59 3.26
CA TYR A 52 8.88 -3.85 3.24
C TYR A 52 7.96 -4.37 4.33
N ILE A 53 7.37 -3.45 5.07
CA ILE A 53 6.43 -3.74 6.14
C ILE A 53 5.15 -2.98 5.81
N VAL A 54 4.03 -3.70 5.81
CA VAL A 54 2.69 -3.14 5.59
C VAL A 54 1.91 -3.32 6.88
N ASP A 55 1.37 -2.22 7.40
CA ASP A 55 0.48 -2.27 8.56
C ASP A 55 -0.86 -2.87 8.11
N PRO A 56 -1.27 -4.03 8.65
CA PRO A 56 -2.45 -4.73 8.17
C PRO A 56 -3.75 -3.95 8.45
N ILE A 57 -3.81 -3.16 9.54
CA ILE A 57 -5.00 -2.40 9.91
C ILE A 57 -5.18 -1.21 8.97
N ARG A 58 -4.10 -0.43 8.76
CA ARG A 58 -4.10 0.71 7.83
C ARG A 58 -4.31 0.26 6.40
N PHE A 59 -3.70 -0.86 5.99
CA PHE A 59 -3.91 -1.40 4.66
C PHE A 59 -5.36 -1.80 4.41
N VAL A 60 -6.01 -2.49 5.35
CA VAL A 60 -7.43 -2.85 5.21
C VAL A 60 -8.32 -1.61 5.11
N LYS A 61 -8.05 -0.56 5.91
CA LYS A 61 -8.76 0.72 5.80
C LYS A 61 -8.58 1.34 4.42
N TYR A 62 -7.33 1.44 3.94
CA TYR A 62 -7.00 1.98 2.63
C TYR A 62 -7.76 1.29 1.50
N ILE A 63 -7.79 -0.05 1.49
CA ILE A 63 -8.52 -0.81 0.46
C ILE A 63 -10.03 -0.56 0.52
N LYS A 64 -10.61 -0.40 1.71
CA LYS A 64 -12.04 -0.09 1.85
C LYS A 64 -12.36 1.30 1.29
N GLU A 65 -11.53 2.30 1.57
CA GLU A 65 -11.72 3.64 1.01
C GLU A 65 -11.53 3.67 -0.49
N LEU A 66 -10.48 3.02 -1.01
CA LEU A 66 -10.24 2.93 -2.45
C LEU A 66 -11.46 2.36 -3.19
N ARG A 67 -12.04 1.27 -2.66
CA ARG A 67 -13.26 0.66 -3.24
C ARG A 67 -14.47 1.58 -3.15
N LYS A 68 -14.63 2.32 -2.04
CA LYS A 68 -15.72 3.28 -1.89
C LYS A 68 -15.62 4.39 -2.94
N SER A 69 -14.43 4.94 -3.13
CA SER A 69 -14.18 5.98 -4.13
C SER A 69 -14.40 5.48 -5.55
N LEU A 70 -14.05 4.23 -5.86
CA LEU A 70 -14.32 3.64 -7.17
C LEU A 70 -15.83 3.54 -7.47
N VAL A 71 -16.63 3.08 -6.51
CA VAL A 71 -18.09 3.02 -6.66
C VAL A 71 -18.69 4.42 -6.84
N GLU A 72 -18.23 5.40 -6.06
CA GLU A 72 -18.69 6.79 -6.19
C GLU A 72 -18.36 7.38 -7.58
N LEU A 73 -17.20 7.07 -8.14
CA LEU A 73 -16.82 7.49 -9.50
C LEU A 73 -17.70 6.83 -10.57
N GLU A 74 -17.95 5.52 -10.47
CA GLU A 74 -18.83 4.81 -11.40
C GLU A 74 -20.26 5.37 -11.37
N GLU A 75 -20.79 5.72 -10.20
CA GLU A 75 -22.11 6.34 -10.06
C GLU A 75 -22.18 7.77 -10.65
N MET A 76 -21.07 8.50 -10.67
CA MET A 76 -20.97 9.83 -11.28
C MET A 76 -20.91 9.78 -12.81
N GLU A 77 -20.24 8.79 -13.40
CA GLU A 77 -20.13 8.64 -14.86
C GLU A 77 -21.43 8.19 -15.54
N ILE A 78 -22.38 7.63 -14.78
CA ILE A 78 -23.67 7.13 -15.29
C ILE A 78 -24.76 8.24 -15.29
N LYS A 79 -24.49 9.43 -14.76
CA LYS A 79 -25.41 10.59 -14.74
C LYS A 79 -25.09 11.63 -15.80
#